data_AF-A0A937ZU19-F1
#
_entry.id   AF-A0A937ZU19-F1
#
_cell.length_a   1.000
_cell.length_b   1.000
_cell.length_c   1.000
_cell.angle_alpha   90.00
_cell.angle_beta   90.00
_cell.angle_gamma   90.00
#
_symmetry.space_group_name_H-M   'P 1'
#
loop_
_entity.id
_entity.type
_entity.pdbx_description
1 polymer ?
#
loop_
_entity_poly.entity_id
_entity_poly.type
_entity_poly.pdbx_seq_one_letter_code
_entity_poly.pdbx_strand_id
1 'polypeptide(L)'
;MPDVFVFPGGRLDLADRQFRIDAPELEAAGGGSARMLRALALTAVRETFEETGLLIGRAPTASTTAPSPSWQAFLDTGQVPAIEKLTYIYRAITPPKLSMRFHARFFMADAAHATGALAGSGELLDLAWYPLADTLKLPIADITETLLRDLPHLLEGPRRPVPLFCAKRGRTMVVGGTLRGTPV
;
A
#
# COMPACT_ATOMS: atom_id res chain seq x y z
N MET A 1 11.19 4.47 -11.02
CA MET A 1 12.50 5.00 -10.60
C MET A 1 13.47 3.86 -10.83
N PRO A 2 14.43 3.97 -11.77
CA PRO A 2 15.41 2.91 -11.94
C PRO A 2 16.28 2.80 -10.67
N ASP A 3 16.72 1.58 -10.34
CA ASP A 3 17.71 1.26 -9.29
C ASP A 3 17.32 1.63 -7.84
N VAL A 4 16.02 1.65 -7.52
CA VAL A 4 15.54 1.80 -6.13
C VAL A 4 14.56 0.69 -5.74
N PHE A 5 14.61 0.29 -4.48
CA PHE A 5 13.66 -0.67 -3.91
C PHE A 5 12.40 0.05 -3.45
N VAL A 6 11.24 -0.54 -3.78
CA VAL A 6 9.92 -0.01 -3.47
C VAL A 6 9.01 -1.15 -2.98
N PHE A 7 7.96 -0.79 -2.25
CA PHE A 7 6.82 -1.69 -2.06
C PHE A 7 6.00 -1.75 -3.35
N PRO A 8 5.29 -2.85 -3.63
CA PRO A 8 4.42 -2.90 -4.78
C PRO A 8 3.31 -1.86 -4.67
N GLY A 9 2.94 -1.26 -5.80
CA GLY A 9 1.90 -0.24 -5.80
C GLY A 9 1.95 0.68 -7.01
N GLY A 10 0.76 1.15 -7.39
CA GLY A 10 0.60 1.97 -8.58
C GLY A 10 -0.55 2.96 -8.48
N ARG A 11 -1.09 3.32 -9.64
CA ARG A 11 -2.13 4.35 -9.74
C ARG A 11 -3.49 3.73 -9.47
N LEU A 12 -4.36 4.50 -8.82
CA LEU A 12 -5.78 4.16 -8.71
C LEU A 12 -6.41 4.07 -10.10
N ASP A 13 -6.91 2.89 -10.48
CA ASP A 13 -7.66 2.68 -11.72
C ASP A 13 -9.17 2.97 -11.51
N LEU A 14 -9.90 3.24 -12.59
CA LEU A 14 -11.36 3.34 -12.55
C LEU A 14 -12.01 2.01 -12.17
N ALA A 15 -11.44 0.89 -12.62
CA ALA A 15 -11.89 -0.45 -12.31
C ALA A 15 -11.83 -0.75 -10.80
N ASP A 16 -10.81 -0.25 -10.09
CA ASP A 16 -10.68 -0.38 -8.63
C ASP A 16 -11.85 0.31 -7.89
N ARG A 17 -12.36 1.42 -8.44
CA ARG A 17 -13.53 2.12 -7.90
C ARG A 17 -14.83 1.38 -8.20
N GLN A 18 -14.88 0.67 -9.32
CA GLN A 18 -16.06 -0.07 -9.77
C GLN A 18 -16.16 -1.44 -9.12
N PHE A 19 -15.05 -2.01 -8.66
CA PHE A 19 -15.01 -3.34 -8.04
C PHE A 19 -15.85 -3.37 -6.76
N ARG A 20 -16.87 -4.22 -6.75
CA ARG A 20 -17.79 -4.39 -5.62
C ARG A 20 -17.37 -5.61 -4.81
N ILE A 21 -17.24 -5.40 -3.52
CA ILE A 21 -16.91 -6.40 -2.52
C ILE A 21 -17.57 -5.99 -1.22
N ASP A 22 -18.14 -6.98 -0.56
CA ASP A 22 -18.65 -6.86 0.80
C ASP A 22 -17.50 -7.02 1.78
N ALA A 23 -17.11 -5.92 2.41
CA ALA A 23 -16.04 -5.85 3.38
C ALA A 23 -16.35 -4.73 4.39
N PRO A 24 -15.97 -4.89 5.66
CA PRO A 24 -16.04 -3.82 6.65
C PRO A 24 -15.40 -2.53 6.12
N GLU A 25 -15.94 -1.38 6.54
CA GLU A 25 -15.31 -0.11 6.18
C GLU A 25 -13.91 -0.04 6.77
N LEU A 26 -12.92 0.25 5.92
CA LEU A 26 -11.61 0.67 6.38
C LEU A 26 -11.80 2.01 7.08
N GLU A 27 -11.49 2.05 8.37
CA GLU A 27 -11.55 3.25 9.20
C GLU A 27 -10.86 4.42 8.48
N ALA A 28 -11.63 5.47 8.14
CA ALA A 28 -11.16 6.66 7.42
C ALA A 28 -10.30 7.60 8.30
N ALA A 29 -9.58 7.04 9.27
CA ALA A 29 -8.71 7.77 10.15
C ALA A 29 -7.55 8.39 9.36
N GLY A 30 -7.54 9.71 9.19
CA GLY A 30 -6.45 10.42 8.49
C GLY A 30 -6.85 11.18 7.23
N GLY A 31 -8.15 11.31 6.95
CA GLY A 31 -8.68 12.24 5.94
C GLY A 31 -8.89 11.62 4.56
N GLY A 32 -10.15 11.58 4.14
CA GLY A 32 -10.64 10.99 2.89
C GLY A 32 -12.02 10.37 3.11
N SER A 33 -12.78 10.11 2.05
CA SER A 33 -14.02 9.34 2.18
C SER A 33 -13.72 7.84 2.29
N ALA A 34 -14.52 7.10 3.06
CA ALA A 34 -14.42 5.64 3.18
C ALA A 34 -14.40 4.97 1.78
N ARG A 35 -15.22 5.47 0.85
CA ARG A 35 -15.24 5.03 -0.55
C ARG A 35 -13.89 5.20 -1.27
N MET A 36 -13.18 6.31 -1.06
CA MET A 36 -11.86 6.52 -1.65
C MET A 36 -10.81 5.61 -1.02
N LEU A 37 -10.85 5.43 0.31
CA LEU A 37 -9.90 4.57 1.00
C LEU A 37 -10.07 3.11 0.57
N ARG A 38 -11.32 2.66 0.43
CA ARG A 38 -11.67 1.35 -0.14
C ARG A 38 -11.10 1.16 -1.55
N ALA A 39 -11.28 2.15 -2.42
CA ALA A 39 -10.76 2.06 -3.79
C ALA A 39 -9.22 1.97 -3.80
N LEU A 40 -8.54 2.75 -2.95
CA LEU A 40 -7.08 2.70 -2.82
C LEU A 40 -6.57 1.38 -2.20
N ALA A 41 -7.33 0.79 -1.28
CA ALA A 41 -7.02 -0.53 -0.74
C ALA A 41 -7.15 -1.62 -1.81
N LEU A 42 -8.19 -1.54 -2.65
CA LEU A 42 -8.35 -2.42 -3.81
C LEU A 42 -7.20 -2.24 -4.81
N THR A 43 -6.79 -1.00 -5.09
CA THR A 43 -5.58 -0.72 -5.87
C THR A 43 -4.36 -1.41 -5.27
N ALA A 44 -4.12 -1.28 -3.95
CA ALA A 44 -2.98 -1.92 -3.30
C ALA A 44 -2.98 -3.45 -3.46
N VAL A 45 -4.14 -4.10 -3.34
CA VAL A 45 -4.26 -5.56 -3.57
C VAL A 45 -3.98 -5.93 -5.02
N ARG A 46 -4.57 -5.20 -5.98
CA ARG A 46 -4.36 -5.45 -7.42
C ARG A 46 -2.89 -5.31 -7.81
N GLU A 47 -2.28 -4.18 -7.45
CA GLU A 47 -0.88 -3.90 -7.79
C GLU A 47 0.06 -4.91 -7.11
N THR A 48 -0.22 -5.31 -5.86
CA THR A 48 0.55 -6.39 -5.20
C THR A 48 0.49 -7.69 -6.01
N PHE A 49 -0.68 -8.06 -6.50
CA PHE A 49 -0.83 -9.25 -7.34
C PHE A 49 -0.11 -9.11 -8.68
N GLU A 50 -0.32 -8.00 -9.39
CA GLU A 50 0.26 -7.79 -10.73
C GLU A 50 1.79 -7.70 -10.68
N GLU A 51 2.33 -6.97 -9.71
CA GLU A 51 3.78 -6.71 -9.63
C GLU A 51 4.56 -7.83 -8.94
N THR A 52 3.92 -8.64 -8.07
CA THR A 52 4.64 -9.64 -7.26
C THR A 52 4.12 -11.06 -7.39
N GLY A 53 2.89 -11.26 -7.90
CA GLY A 53 2.19 -12.55 -7.89
C GLY A 53 1.59 -12.92 -6.53
N LEU A 54 1.81 -12.12 -5.47
CA LEU A 54 1.23 -12.38 -4.16
C LEU A 54 -0.26 -12.03 -4.12
N LEU A 55 -1.05 -12.93 -3.56
CA LEU A 55 -2.48 -12.82 -3.41
C LEU A 55 -2.83 -12.49 -1.96
N ILE A 56 -3.36 -11.29 -1.75
CA ILE A 56 -4.05 -10.89 -0.51
C ILE A 56 -5.55 -11.06 -0.77
N GLY A 57 -6.01 -12.30 -0.64
CA GLY A 57 -7.34 -12.72 -1.04
C GLY A 57 -8.04 -13.58 0.00
N ARG A 58 -9.31 -13.86 -0.27
CA ARG A 58 -10.13 -14.81 0.47
C ARG A 58 -11.06 -15.56 -0.47
N ALA A 59 -11.65 -16.65 0.04
CA ALA A 59 -12.69 -17.35 -0.68
C ALA A 59 -13.89 -16.42 -0.97
N PRO A 60 -14.49 -16.50 -2.17
CA PRO A 60 -15.69 -15.76 -2.51
C PRO A 60 -16.86 -16.26 -1.66
N THR A 61 -17.66 -15.32 -1.14
CA THR A 61 -18.94 -15.61 -0.46
C THR A 61 -20.13 -15.48 -1.40
N ALA A 62 -19.93 -14.85 -2.57
CA ALA A 62 -20.91 -14.66 -3.63
C ALA A 62 -20.19 -14.51 -4.98
N SER A 63 -20.93 -14.68 -6.07
CA SER A 63 -20.41 -14.41 -7.41
C SER A 63 -20.02 -12.93 -7.55
N THR A 64 -18.85 -12.67 -8.12
CA THR A 64 -18.30 -11.33 -8.35
C THR A 64 -17.94 -11.19 -9.82
N THR A 65 -18.28 -10.05 -10.42
CA THR A 65 -17.94 -9.74 -11.82
C THR A 65 -16.71 -8.85 -11.85
N ALA A 66 -15.73 -9.21 -12.67
CA ALA A 66 -14.55 -8.37 -12.88
C ALA A 66 -14.90 -7.12 -13.70
N PRO A 67 -14.55 -5.91 -13.22
CA PRO A 67 -14.72 -4.66 -13.97
C PRO A 67 -13.62 -4.44 -15.03
N SER A 68 -12.55 -5.24 -15.05
CA SER A 68 -11.45 -5.14 -16.00
C SER A 68 -10.69 -6.47 -16.15
N PRO A 69 -9.87 -6.65 -17.21
CA PRO A 69 -9.02 -7.83 -17.37
C PRO A 69 -8.06 -8.07 -16.20
N SER A 70 -7.49 -7.01 -15.62
CA SER A 70 -6.67 -7.08 -14.40
C SER A 70 -7.39 -7.76 -13.24
N TRP A 71 -8.63 -7.33 -12.97
CA TRP A 71 -9.44 -7.94 -11.92
C TRP A 71 -9.91 -9.33 -12.31
N GLN A 72 -10.13 -9.61 -13.60
CA GLN A 72 -10.45 -10.96 -14.06
C GLN A 72 -9.30 -11.92 -13.76
N ALA A 73 -8.06 -11.53 -14.05
CA ALA A 73 -6.89 -12.34 -13.72
C ALA A 73 -6.78 -12.63 -12.22
N PHE A 74 -7.11 -11.66 -11.36
CA PHE A 74 -7.20 -11.89 -9.91
C PHE A 74 -8.31 -12.90 -9.57
N LEU A 75 -9.51 -12.73 -10.13
CA LEU A 75 -10.64 -13.63 -9.87
C LEU A 75 -10.42 -15.06 -10.40
N ASP A 76 -9.66 -15.22 -11.49
CA ASP A 76 -9.30 -16.51 -12.08
C ASP A 76 -8.43 -17.35 -11.13
N THR A 77 -7.82 -16.74 -10.10
CA THR A 77 -7.16 -17.47 -9.01
C THR A 77 -8.14 -18.15 -8.05
N GLY A 78 -9.44 -17.96 -8.23
CA GLY A 78 -10.50 -18.49 -7.37
C GLY A 78 -10.72 -17.67 -6.08
N GLN A 79 -10.11 -16.50 -5.96
CA GLN A 79 -10.20 -15.63 -4.79
C GLN A 79 -10.81 -14.27 -5.11
N VAL A 80 -11.31 -13.60 -4.07
CA VAL A 80 -11.69 -12.18 -4.10
C VAL A 80 -10.75 -11.38 -3.19
N PRO A 81 -10.50 -10.08 -3.45
CA PRO A 81 -9.55 -9.30 -2.65
C PRO A 81 -9.96 -9.22 -1.18
N ALA A 82 -9.02 -9.36 -0.24
CA ALA A 82 -9.32 -9.33 1.20
C ALA A 82 -8.89 -8.00 1.83
N ILE A 83 -9.55 -6.90 1.46
CA ILE A 83 -9.15 -5.54 1.91
C ILE A 83 -9.29 -5.33 3.42
N GLU A 84 -10.11 -6.13 4.10
CA GLU A 84 -10.23 -6.16 5.56
C GLU A 84 -8.99 -6.72 6.27
N LYS A 85 -8.07 -7.34 5.54
CA LYS A 85 -6.75 -7.77 6.02
C LYS A 85 -5.70 -6.67 5.93
N LEU A 86 -6.06 -5.52 5.36
CA LEU A 86 -5.17 -4.37 5.23
C LEU A 86 -5.38 -3.39 6.38
N THR A 87 -4.27 -2.92 6.94
CA THR A 87 -4.22 -1.80 7.87
C THR A 87 -3.73 -0.56 7.14
N TYR A 88 -4.50 0.52 7.15
CA TYR A 88 -4.05 1.81 6.63
C TYR A 88 -3.06 2.45 7.61
N ILE A 89 -1.80 2.57 7.20
CA ILE A 89 -0.68 2.92 8.09
C ILE A 89 -0.02 4.27 7.78
N TYR A 90 -0.09 4.77 6.55
CA TYR A 90 0.62 5.99 6.19
C TYR A 90 0.01 6.74 5.00
N ARG A 91 0.07 8.06 5.03
CA ARG A 91 -0.23 8.93 3.89
C ARG A 91 1.01 9.69 3.47
N ALA A 92 1.32 9.75 2.19
CA ALA A 92 2.43 10.55 1.69
C ALA A 92 1.99 11.48 0.57
N ILE A 93 2.41 12.74 0.67
CA ILE A 93 2.25 13.74 -0.39
C ILE A 93 3.62 14.21 -0.80
N THR A 94 4.01 13.87 -2.03
CA THR A 94 5.29 14.27 -2.58
C THR A 94 5.40 15.82 -2.65
N PRO A 95 6.57 16.40 -2.26
CA PRO A 95 6.80 17.84 -2.31
C PRO A 95 6.43 18.48 -3.66
N PRO A 96 5.95 19.74 -3.69
CA PRO A 96 5.58 20.42 -4.93
C PRO A 96 6.73 20.61 -5.94
N LYS A 97 7.98 20.63 -5.46
CA LYS A 97 9.18 20.90 -6.27
C LYS A 97 9.66 19.69 -7.09
N LEU A 98 9.12 18.50 -6.85
CA LEU A 98 9.49 17.30 -7.59
C LEU A 98 8.65 17.19 -8.87
N SER A 99 9.30 16.81 -9.97
CA SER A 99 8.67 16.68 -11.31
C SER A 99 7.60 15.60 -11.34
N MET A 100 7.75 14.56 -10.52
CA MET A 100 6.75 13.52 -10.28
C MET A 100 6.19 13.65 -8.87
N ARG A 101 4.86 13.67 -8.77
CA ARG A 101 4.14 13.86 -7.50
C ARG A 101 3.13 12.75 -7.30
N PHE A 102 3.11 12.22 -6.08
CA PHE A 102 2.19 11.19 -5.67
C PHE A 102 1.43 11.61 -4.44
N HIS A 103 0.22 11.07 -4.32
CA HIS A 103 -0.59 11.13 -3.12
C HIS A 103 -0.85 9.73 -2.61
N ALA A 104 0.22 9.07 -2.16
CA ALA A 104 0.22 7.66 -1.82
C ALA A 104 -0.47 7.39 -0.47
N ARG A 105 -1.16 6.25 -0.41
CA ARG A 105 -1.66 5.62 0.82
C ARG A 105 -0.94 4.30 0.95
N PHE A 106 -0.33 4.07 2.11
CA PHE A 106 0.36 2.83 2.41
C PHE A 106 -0.52 1.96 3.29
N PHE A 107 -0.58 0.68 2.92
CA PHE A 107 -1.30 -0.35 3.63
C PHE A 107 -0.33 -1.44 4.07
N MET A 108 -0.62 -2.05 5.20
CA MET A 108 0.15 -3.15 5.77
C MET A 108 -0.76 -4.37 5.91
N ALA A 109 -0.24 -5.55 5.57
CA ALA A 109 -0.89 -6.84 5.79
C ALA A 109 0.05 -7.76 6.55
N ASP A 110 -0.50 -8.66 7.35
CA ASP A 110 0.27 -9.80 7.88
C ASP A 110 0.64 -10.74 6.72
N ALA A 111 1.90 -11.21 6.70
CA ALA A 111 2.37 -12.12 5.67
C ALA A 111 1.58 -13.44 5.63
N ALA A 112 0.96 -13.87 6.74
CA ALA A 112 0.07 -15.02 6.80
C ALA A 112 -1.22 -14.86 5.96
N HIS A 113 -1.53 -13.64 5.51
CA HIS A 113 -2.62 -13.36 4.58
C HIS A 113 -2.17 -13.22 3.13
N ALA A 114 -0.85 -13.24 2.87
CA ALA A 114 -0.30 -13.26 1.52
C ALA A 114 -0.03 -14.70 1.09
N THR A 115 -0.60 -15.09 -0.04
CA THR A 115 -0.45 -16.43 -0.64
C THR A 115 0.12 -16.33 -2.04
N GLY A 116 0.48 -17.47 -2.64
CA GLY A 116 1.10 -17.52 -3.97
C GLY A 116 2.63 -17.58 -3.89
N ALA A 117 3.27 -17.45 -5.05
CA ALA A 117 4.72 -17.41 -5.18
C ALA A 117 5.13 -16.08 -5.79
N LEU A 118 6.32 -15.59 -5.43
CA LEU A 118 6.88 -14.39 -6.04
C LEU A 118 7.12 -14.62 -7.53
N ALA A 119 6.23 -14.06 -8.35
CA ALA A 119 6.23 -14.14 -9.80
C ALA A 119 5.38 -12.98 -10.33
N GLY A 120 6.03 -11.84 -10.58
CA GLY A 120 5.37 -10.62 -11.05
C GLY A 120 5.32 -10.47 -12.57
N SER A 121 4.79 -9.33 -13.01
CA SER A 121 4.76 -8.88 -14.41
C SER A 121 6.15 -8.66 -15.05
N GLY A 122 7.22 -8.66 -14.26
CA GLY A 122 8.57 -8.27 -14.67
C GLY A 122 8.86 -6.78 -14.55
N GLU A 123 7.89 -5.97 -14.07
CA GLU A 123 8.13 -4.56 -13.72
C GLU A 123 9.10 -4.41 -12.55
N LEU A 124 9.02 -5.32 -11.57
CA LEU A 124 9.98 -5.44 -10.47
C LEU A 124 10.99 -6.55 -10.79
N LEU A 125 12.28 -6.25 -10.65
CA LEU A 125 13.37 -7.17 -10.98
C LEU A 125 13.76 -8.06 -9.78
N ASP A 126 14.08 -7.45 -8.64
CA ASP A 126 14.62 -8.14 -7.45
C ASP A 126 13.53 -8.42 -6.39
N LEU A 127 12.47 -9.12 -6.81
CA LEU A 127 11.37 -9.54 -5.93
C LEU A 127 11.86 -10.52 -4.85
N ALA A 128 11.88 -10.08 -3.60
CA ALA A 128 12.19 -10.93 -2.46
C ALA A 128 11.59 -10.41 -1.16
N TRP A 129 11.51 -11.30 -0.16
CA TRP A 129 11.26 -10.93 1.22
C TRP A 129 12.58 -10.51 1.88
N TYR A 130 12.69 -9.24 2.26
CA TYR A 130 13.89 -8.69 2.90
C TYR A 130 13.71 -8.56 4.41
N PRO A 131 14.70 -8.96 5.23
CA PRO A 131 14.70 -8.63 6.66
C PRO A 131 14.67 -7.11 6.86
N LEU A 132 13.84 -6.64 7.80
CA LEU A 132 13.69 -5.20 8.08
C LEU A 132 15.02 -4.50 8.40
N ALA A 133 15.96 -5.19 9.06
CA ALA A 133 17.28 -4.64 9.37
C ALA A 133 18.15 -4.39 8.12
N ASP A 134 17.87 -5.09 7.02
CA ASP A 134 18.62 -4.96 5.77
C ASP A 134 17.97 -3.98 4.79
N THR A 135 16.65 -3.78 4.87
CA THR A 135 15.93 -2.84 3.98
C THR A 135 16.42 -1.39 4.11
N LEU A 136 16.85 -0.97 5.30
CA LEU A 136 17.42 0.38 5.53
C LEU A 136 18.80 0.58 4.89
N LYS A 137 19.44 -0.48 4.37
CA LYS A 137 20.73 -0.41 3.66
C LYS A 137 20.54 -0.39 2.14
N LEU A 138 19.32 -0.64 1.65
CA LEU A 138 18.99 -0.66 0.24
C LEU A 138 18.82 0.78 -0.30
N PRO A 139 19.02 1.02 -1.61
CA PRO A 139 18.67 2.29 -2.22
C PRO A 139 17.14 2.45 -2.21
N ILE A 140 16.61 3.21 -1.25
CA ILE A 140 15.17 3.45 -1.05
C ILE A 140 14.87 4.95 -1.01
N ALA A 141 13.62 5.33 -1.26
CA ALA A 141 13.18 6.72 -1.14
C ALA A 141 12.96 7.13 0.33
N ASP A 142 13.11 8.42 0.65
CA ASP A 142 12.92 8.99 2.00
C ASP A 142 11.62 8.55 2.68
N ILE A 143 10.52 8.45 1.91
CA ILE A 143 9.22 8.01 2.43
C ILE A 143 9.26 6.53 2.85
N THR A 144 9.88 5.67 2.05
CA THR A 144 10.03 4.25 2.33
C THR A 144 10.90 4.07 3.57
N GLU A 145 12.01 4.81 3.66
CA GLU A 145 12.87 4.79 4.85
C GLU A 145 12.12 5.24 6.11
N THR A 146 11.39 6.36 6.02
CA THR A 146 10.58 6.89 7.13
C THR A 146 9.56 5.85 7.60
N LEU A 147 8.85 5.21 6.68
CA LEU A 147 7.87 4.18 6.99
C LEU A 147 8.54 2.97 7.64
N LEU A 148 9.63 2.45 7.08
CA LEU A 148 10.37 1.30 7.63
C LEU A 148 10.90 1.56 9.05
N ARG A 149 11.35 2.79 9.34
CA ARG A 149 11.77 3.20 10.68
C ARG A 149 10.60 3.27 11.67
N ASP A 150 9.41 3.64 11.21
CA ASP A 150 8.21 3.72 12.06
C ASP A 150 7.51 2.36 12.22
N LEU A 151 7.81 1.39 11.34
CA LEU A 151 7.15 0.09 11.27
C LEU A 151 7.05 -0.65 12.62
N PRO A 152 8.11 -0.74 13.48
CA PRO A 152 8.00 -1.41 14.77
C PRO A 152 6.88 -0.86 15.66
N HIS A 153 6.68 0.47 15.66
CA HIS A 153 5.60 1.10 16.42
C HIS A 153 4.23 0.89 15.78
N LEU A 154 4.16 0.74 14.46
CA LEU A 154 2.92 0.45 13.75
C LEU A 154 2.44 -0.99 13.98
N LEU A 155 3.36 -1.92 14.28
CA LEU A 155 3.06 -3.30 14.63
C LEU A 155 2.45 -3.45 16.04
N GLU A 156 2.76 -2.53 16.96
CA GLU A 156 2.11 -2.46 18.29
C GLU A 156 0.63 -2.05 18.19
N GLY A 157 0.27 -1.34 17.12
CA GLY A 157 -1.10 -0.96 16.81
C GLY A 157 -1.19 0.20 15.81
N PRO A 158 -2.31 0.31 15.08
CA PRO A 158 -2.47 1.37 14.09
C PRO A 158 -2.53 2.75 14.74
N ARG A 159 -1.70 3.68 14.25
CA ARG A 159 -1.69 5.06 14.73
C ARG A 159 -2.91 5.84 14.25
N ARG A 160 -3.44 6.69 15.14
CA ARG A 160 -4.61 7.53 14.92
C ARG A 160 -4.32 8.95 15.49
N PRO A 161 -4.38 10.02 14.68
CA PRO A 161 -4.60 10.01 13.22
C PRO A 161 -3.46 9.30 12.48
N VAL A 162 -3.74 8.78 11.28
CA VAL A 162 -2.71 8.14 10.43
C VAL A 162 -1.61 9.16 10.07
N PRO A 163 -0.32 8.79 10.22
CA PRO A 163 0.79 9.67 9.89
C PRO A 163 0.75 10.20 8.46
N LEU A 164 1.04 11.50 8.31
CA LEU A 164 1.16 12.17 7.02
C LEU A 164 2.60 12.62 6.79
N PHE A 165 3.28 12.01 5.83
CA PHE A 165 4.52 12.51 5.26
C PHE A 165 4.22 13.59 4.23
N CYS A 166 4.75 14.79 4.44
CA CYS A 166 4.60 15.89 3.50
C CYS A 166 5.79 16.84 3.57
N ALA A 167 5.87 17.77 2.62
CA ALA A 167 6.84 18.86 2.69
C ALA A 167 6.19 20.16 3.17
N LYS A 168 6.80 20.79 4.18
CA LYS A 168 6.43 22.13 4.65
C LYS A 168 7.66 23.02 4.62
N ARG A 169 7.55 24.19 3.97
CA ARG A 169 8.67 25.15 3.82
C ARG A 169 9.95 24.51 3.25
N GLY A 170 9.80 23.56 2.33
CA GLY A 170 10.92 22.90 1.66
C GLY A 170 11.62 21.80 2.48
N ARG A 171 11.12 21.48 3.68
CA ARG A 171 11.60 20.34 4.48
C ARG A 171 10.54 19.26 4.54
N THR A 172 10.98 18.02 4.35
CA THR A 172 10.18 16.82 4.59
C THR A 172 9.87 16.70 6.08
N MET A 173 8.62 16.35 6.42
CA MET A 173 8.20 16.12 7.79
C MET A 173 7.03 15.13 7.87
N VAL A 174 6.86 14.53 9.06
CA VAL A 174 5.71 13.70 9.40
C VAL A 174 4.78 14.48 10.34
N VAL A 175 3.48 14.49 10.03
CA VAL A 175 2.43 15.16 10.81
C VAL A 175 1.39 14.13 11.23
N GLY A 176 1.04 14.10 12.53
CA GLY A 176 0.16 13.06 13.08
C GLY A 176 0.92 11.74 13.31
N GLY A 177 0.61 11.04 14.39
CA GLY A 177 1.43 9.93 14.88
C GLY A 177 2.63 10.44 15.69
N THR A 178 2.81 9.91 16.89
CA THR A 178 3.86 10.39 17.80
C THR A 178 5.22 9.90 17.33
N LEU A 179 6.00 10.75 16.67
CA LEU A 179 7.40 10.99 17.02
C LEU A 179 7.65 12.48 16.88
N ARG A 180 7.84 13.15 18.03
CA ARG A 180 8.29 14.54 18.08
C ARG A 180 9.53 14.67 17.19
N GLY A 181 9.56 15.76 16.43
CA GLY A 181 10.47 15.98 15.31
C GLY A 181 11.91 15.60 15.63
N THR A 182 12.42 14.65 14.87
CA THR A 182 13.84 14.61 14.54
C THR A 182 13.91 15.08 13.09
N PRO A 183 14.67 16.15 12.77
CA PRO A 183 14.95 16.47 11.37
C PRO A 183 15.66 15.27 10.74
N VAL A 184 15.25 14.90 9.52
CA VAL A 184 16.07 14.06 8.63
C VAL A 184 17.36 14.82 8.30
#